data_AF-W1NND0-F1
#
_entry.id   AF-W1NND0-F1
#
_cell.length_a   1.000
_cell.length_b   1.000
_cell.length_c   1.000
_cell.angle_alpha   90.00
_cell.angle_beta   90.00
_cell.angle_gamma   90.00
#
_symmetry.space_group_name_H-M   'P 1'
#
loop_
_entity.id
_entity.type
_entity.pdbx_description
1 polymer ?
#
loop_
_entity_poly.entity_id
_entity_poly.type
_entity_poly.pdbx_seq_one_letter_code
_entity_poly.pdbx_strand_id
1 'polypeptide(L)'
;MRVRKMVVVPFLRPNTLHRLVARFDLLCKVRIERDWKGRGVVHAFPPIKKYAFSVACGLLTSIGSKEDQARLLEELSTVAKGAFQLPIYFSGTKYYRAARSDDLLRA
;
A
#
# COMPACT_ATOMS: atom_id res chain seq x y z
N MET A 1 -2.90 0.46 -22.96
CA MET A 1 -3.90 -0.63 -22.76
C MET A 1 -3.35 -1.96 -22.21
N ARG A 2 -2.06 -2.31 -22.38
CA ARG A 2 -1.52 -3.62 -21.92
C ARG A 2 -1.64 -3.85 -20.41
N VAL A 3 -1.23 -2.89 -19.59
CA VAL A 3 -1.30 -2.99 -18.11
C VAL A 3 -2.72 -3.29 -17.61
N ARG A 4 -3.73 -2.61 -18.17
CA ARG A 4 -5.14 -2.86 -17.84
C ARG A 4 -5.52 -4.32 -18.09
N LYS A 5 -5.18 -4.86 -19.25
CA LYS A 5 -5.56 -6.24 -19.64
C LYS A 5 -4.75 -7.31 -18.90
N MET A 6 -3.47 -7.07 -18.64
CA MET A 6 -2.54 -8.08 -18.09
C MET A 6 -2.47 -8.09 -16.57
N VAL A 7 -2.69 -6.95 -15.92
CA VAL A 7 -2.53 -6.83 -14.45
C VAL A 7 -3.86 -6.48 -13.79
N VAL A 8 -4.50 -5.39 -14.22
CA VAL A 8 -5.70 -4.87 -13.54
C VAL A 8 -6.90 -5.82 -13.68
N VAL A 9 -7.21 -6.28 -14.89
CA VAL A 9 -8.37 -7.16 -15.13
C VAL A 9 -8.24 -8.51 -14.42
N PRO A 10 -7.09 -9.23 -14.48
CA PRO A 10 -6.92 -10.48 -13.73
C PRO A 10 -6.99 -10.30 -12.21
N PHE A 11 -6.47 -9.19 -11.69
CA PHE A 11 -6.54 -8.87 -10.27
C PHE A 11 -7.99 -8.61 -9.80
N LEU A 12 -8.79 -7.93 -10.62
CA LEU A 12 -10.19 -7.63 -10.33
C LEU A 12 -11.14 -8.81 -10.60
N ARG A 13 -10.63 -9.99 -10.98
CA ARG A 13 -11.48 -11.18 -11.12
C ARG A 13 -12.12 -11.53 -9.77
N PRO A 14 -13.39 -11.99 -9.74
CA PRO A 14 -14.12 -12.28 -8.50
C PRO A 14 -13.33 -13.14 -7.51
N ASN A 15 -12.68 -14.21 -7.99
CA ASN A 15 -11.89 -15.09 -7.12
C ASN A 15 -10.71 -14.38 -6.45
N THR A 16 -9.95 -13.56 -7.18
CA THR A 16 -8.80 -12.84 -6.63
C THR A 16 -9.24 -11.74 -5.68
N LEU A 17 -10.28 -10.99 -6.06
CA LEU A 17 -10.85 -9.94 -5.22
C LEU A 17 -11.44 -10.52 -3.93
N HIS A 18 -12.16 -11.63 -4.01
CA HIS A 18 -12.71 -12.31 -2.84
C HIS A 18 -11.61 -12.75 -1.87
N ARG A 19 -10.52 -13.35 -2.38
CA ARG A 19 -9.36 -13.71 -1.53
C ARG A 19 -8.72 -12.49 -0.88
N LEU A 20 -8.63 -11.37 -1.61
CA LEU A 20 -8.12 -10.11 -1.05
C LEU A 20 -8.97 -9.60 0.09
N VAL A 21 -10.28 -9.49 -0.13
CA VAL A 21 -11.23 -9.00 0.87
C VAL A 21 -11.26 -9.92 2.09
N ALA A 22 -11.33 -11.24 1.88
CA ALA A 22 -11.33 -12.22 2.97
C ALA A 22 -10.04 -12.15 3.82
N ARG A 23 -8.87 -12.04 3.18
CA ARG A 23 -7.59 -11.94 3.89
C ARG A 23 -7.45 -10.63 4.65
N PHE A 24 -7.95 -9.53 4.06
CA PHE A 24 -7.94 -8.23 4.71
C PHE A 24 -8.90 -8.17 5.90
N ASP A 25 -10.11 -8.70 5.77
CA ASP A 25 -11.10 -8.80 6.86
C ASP A 25 -10.55 -9.60 8.05
N LEU A 26 -9.98 -10.78 7.79
CA LEU A 26 -9.37 -11.59 8.84
C LEU A 26 -8.23 -10.85 9.56
N LEU A 27 -7.34 -10.21 8.80
CA LEU A 27 -6.23 -9.46 9.38
C LEU A 27 -6.74 -8.28 10.24
N CYS A 28 -7.73 -7.54 9.75
CA CYS A 28 -8.33 -6.43 10.48
C CYS A 28 -8.96 -6.91 11.79
N LYS A 29 -9.76 -7.99 11.78
CA LYS A 29 -10.37 -8.55 13.00
C LYS A 29 -9.34 -8.89 14.07
N VAL A 30 -8.28 -9.62 13.69
CA VAL A 30 -7.18 -9.99 14.60
C VAL A 30 -6.48 -8.75 15.16
N ARG A 31 -6.20 -7.76 14.31
CA ARG A 31 -5.47 -6.55 14.70
C ARG A 31 -6.30 -5.58 15.53
N ILE A 32 -7.60 -5.48 15.28
CA ILE A 32 -8.51 -4.67 16.09
C ILE A 32 -8.58 -5.25 17.50
N GLU A 33 -8.81 -6.56 17.62
CA GLU A 33 -8.90 -7.20 18.94
C GLU A 33 -7.60 -7.05 19.75
N ARG A 34 -6.45 -7.18 19.08
CA ARG A 34 -5.14 -7.12 19.73
C ARG A 34 -4.63 -5.71 19.98
N ASP A 35 -4.75 -4.83 18.97
CA ASP A 35 -4.06 -3.53 18.97
C ASP A 35 -5.01 -2.39 19.36
N TRP A 36 -6.33 -2.53 19.25
CA TRP A 36 -7.28 -1.41 19.42
C TRP A 36 -8.12 -1.54 20.69
N LYS A 37 -8.49 -2.75 21.09
CA LYS A 37 -9.30 -2.98 22.28
C LYS A 37 -8.64 -2.39 23.53
N GLY A 38 -9.41 -1.67 24.32
CA GLY A 38 -8.94 -1.00 25.54
C GLY A 38 -8.21 0.33 25.32
N ARG A 39 -8.08 0.82 24.07
CA ARG A 39 -7.55 2.16 23.80
C ARG A 39 -8.66 3.19 23.72
N GLY A 40 -8.49 4.33 24.38
CA GLY A 40 -9.46 5.45 24.32
C GLY A 40 -9.49 6.16 22.97
N VAL A 41 -8.35 6.26 22.27
CA VAL A 41 -8.25 6.84 20.93
C VAL A 41 -7.33 5.99 20.06
N VAL A 42 -7.75 5.73 18.82
CA VAL A 42 -6.96 5.01 17.83
C VAL A 42 -6.91 5.81 16.54
N HIS A 43 -5.71 6.17 16.10
CA HIS A 43 -5.49 6.69 14.75
C HIS A 43 -5.57 5.52 13.76
N ALA A 44 -6.77 5.24 13.26
CA ALA A 44 -7.06 4.06 12.45
C ALA A 44 -6.37 4.07 11.06
N PHE A 45 -6.14 5.24 10.47
CA PHE A 45 -5.64 5.33 9.10
C PHE A 45 -4.23 4.73 8.91
N PRO A 46 -3.19 5.08 9.71
CA PRO A 46 -1.86 4.46 9.58
C PRO A 46 -1.85 2.91 9.69
N PRO A 47 -2.48 2.26 10.68
CA PRO A 47 -2.51 0.80 10.77
C PRO A 47 -3.32 0.16 9.64
N ILE A 48 -4.51 0.68 9.31
CA ILE A 48 -5.32 0.16 8.19
C ILE A 48 -4.52 0.19 6.89
N LYS A 49 -3.85 1.32 6.60
CA LYS A 49 -3.01 1.47 5.40
C LYS A 49 -1.90 0.41 5.36
N LYS A 50 -1.23 0.15 6.49
CA LYS A 50 -0.20 -0.90 6.60
C LYS A 50 -0.76 -2.30 6.35
N TYR A 51 -1.92 -2.61 6.93
CA TYR A 51 -2.58 -3.91 6.76
C TYR A 51 -2.99 -4.13 5.30
N ALA A 52 -3.60 -3.12 4.67
CA ALA A 52 -4.04 -3.19 3.28
C ALA A 52 -2.85 -3.40 2.34
N PHE A 53 -1.76 -2.66 2.59
CA PHE A 53 -0.54 -2.80 1.81
C PHE A 53 0.09 -4.20 1.94
N SER A 54 0.22 -4.73 3.15
CA SER A 54 0.77 -6.08 3.37
C SER A 54 -0.06 -7.17 2.70
N VAL A 55 -1.40 -7.07 2.75
CA VAL A 55 -2.30 -7.99 2.04
C VAL A 55 -2.13 -7.88 0.53
N ALA A 56 -2.02 -6.66 -0.01
CA ALA A 56 -1.79 -6.44 -1.42
C ALA A 56 -0.43 -7.00 -1.87
N CYS A 57 0.66 -6.75 -1.14
CA CYS A 57 1.98 -7.32 -1.42
C CYS A 57 1.93 -8.84 -1.48
N GLY A 58 1.29 -9.49 -0.51
CA GLY A 58 1.17 -10.95 -0.48
C GLY A 58 0.25 -11.57 -1.55
N LEU A 59 -0.44 -10.76 -2.38
CA LEU A 59 -1.31 -11.22 -3.46
C LEU A 59 -0.85 -10.79 -4.85
N LEU A 60 -0.17 -9.63 -4.94
CA LEU A 60 0.27 -9.02 -6.19
C LEU A 60 1.76 -9.21 -6.46
N THR A 61 2.55 -9.46 -5.43
CA THR A 61 4.01 -9.50 -5.51
C THR A 61 4.54 -10.73 -4.79
N SER A 62 5.76 -11.16 -5.13
CA SER A 62 6.47 -12.20 -4.38
C SER A 62 7.25 -11.63 -3.17
N ILE A 63 7.00 -10.38 -2.79
CA ILE A 63 7.74 -9.69 -1.71
C ILE A 63 7.27 -10.21 -0.36
N GLY A 64 8.08 -11.08 0.24
CA GLY A 64 7.74 -11.84 1.45
C GLY A 64 8.23 -11.24 2.77
N SER A 65 9.35 -10.50 2.79
CA SER A 65 9.89 -9.98 4.05
C SER A 65 9.10 -8.76 4.53
N LYS A 66 8.96 -8.60 5.85
CA LYS A 66 8.23 -7.46 6.42
C LYS A 66 9.01 -6.17 6.24
N GLU A 67 10.33 -6.27 6.20
CA GLU A 67 11.28 -5.19 6.03
C GLU A 67 11.17 -4.59 4.62
N ASP A 68 11.12 -5.45 3.59
CA ASP A 68 10.95 -5.00 2.20
C ASP A 68 9.56 -4.39 1.97
N GLN A 69 8.52 -4.99 2.57
CA GLN A 69 7.17 -4.39 2.53
C GLN A 69 7.14 -3.02 3.22
N ALA A 70 7.85 -2.84 4.34
CA ALA A 70 7.90 -1.55 5.03
C ALA A 70 8.60 -0.47 4.19
N ARG A 71 9.74 -0.81 3.58
CA ARG A 71 10.48 0.09 2.68
C ARG A 71 9.66 0.47 1.45
N LEU A 72 9.03 -0.51 0.81
CA LEU A 72 8.18 -0.25 -0.37
C LEU A 72 6.96 0.61 -0.01
N LEU A 73 6.35 0.40 1.15
CA LEU A 73 5.24 1.24 1.63
C LEU A 73 5.69 2.69 1.86
N GLU A 74 6.90 2.89 2.37
CA GLU A 74 7.47 4.22 2.57
C GLU A 74 7.71 4.94 1.25
N GLU A 75 8.33 4.26 0.28
CA GLU A 75 8.54 4.80 -1.07
C GLU A 75 7.21 5.13 -1.76
N LEU A 76 6.27 4.19 -1.77
CA LEU A 76 4.94 4.43 -2.35
C LEU A 76 4.21 5.59 -1.65
N SER A 77 4.41 5.75 -0.34
CA SER A 77 3.86 6.89 0.39
C SER A 77 4.49 8.21 -0.03
N THR A 78 5.78 8.24 -0.35
CA THR A 78 6.46 9.42 -0.88
C THR A 78 5.94 9.77 -2.26
N VAL A 79 5.81 8.79 -3.15
CA VAL A 79 5.24 8.99 -4.49
C VAL A 79 3.80 9.48 -4.42
N ALA A 80 2.94 8.81 -3.62
CA ALA A 80 1.54 9.20 -3.47
C ALA A 80 1.39 10.62 -2.92
N LYS A 81 2.24 11.04 -1.97
CA LYS A 81 2.25 12.41 -1.44
C LYS A 81 2.63 13.46 -2.48
N GLY A 82 3.42 13.12 -3.49
CA GLY A 82 3.75 14.04 -4.58
C GLY A 82 2.78 14.00 -5.76
N ALA A 83 2.11 12.86 -5.98
CA ALA A 83 1.13 12.70 -7.07
C ALA A 83 -0.09 13.65 -6.92
N PHE A 84 -0.48 13.96 -5.68
CA PHE A 84 -1.58 14.90 -5.38
C PHE A 84 -1.10 16.33 -5.09
N GLN A 85 0.07 16.73 -5.59
CA GLN A 85 0.61 18.08 -5.39
C GLN A 85 0.75 18.80 -6.73
N LEU A 86 0.86 20.13 -6.67
CA LEU A 86 1.18 20.92 -7.85
C LEU A 86 2.50 20.41 -8.44
N PRO A 87 2.59 20.28 -9.78
CA PRO A 87 3.76 19.73 -10.47
C PRO A 87 4.93 20.73 -10.52
N ILE A 88 5.31 21.28 -9.36
CA ILE A 88 6.39 22.24 -9.20
C ILE A 88 7.67 21.47 -8.89
N TYR A 89 8.54 21.38 -9.90
CA TYR A 89 9.83 20.70 -9.80
C TYR A 89 10.88 21.61 -9.14
N PHE A 90 10.81 21.74 -7.82
CA PHE A 90 11.73 22.53 -7.02
C PHE A 90 12.22 21.72 -5.81
N SER A 91 13.49 21.85 -5.46
CA SER A 91 14.08 21.11 -4.35
C SER A 91 13.32 21.41 -3.05
N GLY A 92 12.93 20.36 -2.32
CA GLY A 92 12.13 20.47 -1.09
C GLY A 92 10.62 20.31 -1.30
N THR A 93 10.10 20.40 -2.53
CA THR A 93 8.68 20.10 -2.78
C THR A 93 8.40 18.59 -2.69
N LYS A 94 7.15 18.25 -2.35
CA LYS A 94 6.68 16.85 -2.36
C LYS A 94 6.69 16.25 -3.77
N TYR A 95 6.39 17.06 -4.79
CA TYR A 95 6.46 16.65 -6.19
C TYR A 95 7.90 16.29 -6.59
N TYR A 96 8.89 17.11 -6.21
CA TYR A 96 10.31 16.83 -6.45
C TYR A 96 10.77 15.53 -5.77
N ARG A 97 10.39 15.30 -4.50
CA ARG A 97 10.70 14.04 -3.80
C ARG A 97 10.06 12.82 -4.46
N ALA A 98 8.80 12.92 -4.86
CA ALA A 98 8.10 11.84 -5.57
C ALA A 98 8.73 11.53 -6.93
N ALA A 99 9.10 12.57 -7.70
CA ALA A 99 9.74 12.40 -9.00
C ALA A 99 11.14 11.75 -8.91
N ARG A 100 11.82 11.90 -7.77
CA ARG A 100 13.11 11.26 -7.46
C ARG A 100 13.01 9.91 -6.76
N SER A 101 11.81 9.44 -6.46
CA SER A 101 11.64 8.09 -5.89
C SER A 101 11.85 7.08 -7.01
N ASP A 102 12.84 6.20 -6.87
CA ASP A 102 13.36 5.41 -8.00
C ASP A 102 13.64 3.93 -7.63
N ASP A 103 14.31 3.67 -6.50
CA ASP A 103 15.02 2.41 -6.28
C ASP A 103 14.15 1.15 -6.07
N LEU A 104 13.03 1.18 -5.32
CA LEU A 104 12.24 -0.04 -5.07
C LEU A 104 10.96 -0.15 -5.91
N LEU A 105 10.51 0.95 -6.53
CA LEU A 105 9.30 0.95 -7.36
C LEU A 105 9.55 0.56 -8.82
N ARG A 106 10.80 0.61 -9.29
CA ARG A 106 11.17 0.26 -10.67
C ARG A 106 11.71 -1.17 -10.84
N ALA A 107 11.92 -1.89 -9.74
CA ALA A 107 12.32 -3.31 -9.70
C ALA A 107 11.13 -4.25 -9.98
#